data_AF-A0AAV1LTC1-F1
#
_entry.id   AF-A0AAV1LTC1-F1
#
_cell.length_a   1.000
_cell.length_b   1.000
_cell.length_c   1.000
_cell.angle_alpha   90.00
_cell.angle_beta   90.00
_cell.angle_gamma   90.00
#
_symmetry.space_group_name_H-M   'P 1'
#
loop_
_entity.id
_entity.type
_entity.pdbx_description
1 polymer ?
#
loop_
_entity_poly.entity_id
_entity_poly.type
_entity_poly.pdbx_seq_one_letter_code
_entity_poly.pdbx_strand_id
1 'polypeptide(L)'
;MKLSEGVYFDQHSMKFSGFVDLGQHTPEDLKNKTADHALVFKFVPFRGRWVQALGCFLSRNACKSEPLHKLLLECIVLMENSGICIDAVVMDGASWNRGVWKIFGIDDKNISCEHPYDRSRRLWMISDFNHLLKCFRTSTLDDNLQEFQTPYGIVKKKHWEALLEEENYRQPNMKIAYKLTPAHLKPKGFQTMNVPLATQVCTFFQVYFFCIE
;
A
#
# COMPACT_ATOMS: atom_id res chain seq x y z
N MET A 1 9.55 5.15 2.63
CA MET A 1 9.53 5.51 4.07
C MET A 1 10.11 6.91 4.20
N LYS A 2 9.48 7.83 4.94
CA LYS A 2 10.02 9.19 5.14
C LYS A 2 11.18 9.15 6.14
N LEU A 3 12.25 9.88 5.85
CA LEU A 3 13.45 10.05 6.66
C LEU A 3 13.64 11.51 7.05
N SER A 4 14.45 11.76 8.08
CA SER A 4 14.99 13.09 8.35
C SER A 4 16.16 13.35 7.40
N GLU A 5 16.14 14.47 6.69
CA GLU A 5 17.25 14.90 5.87
C GLU A 5 18.48 15.20 6.74
N GLY A 6 19.65 14.75 6.31
CA GLY A 6 20.90 14.99 7.00
C GLY A 6 22.07 14.41 6.21
N VAL A 7 23.24 15.06 6.31
CA VAL A 7 24.48 14.57 5.73
C VAL A 7 25.37 14.09 6.86
N TYR A 8 25.85 12.87 6.75
CA TYR A 8 26.74 12.25 7.73
C TYR A 8 28.07 11.91 7.07
N PHE A 9 29.18 12.28 7.73
CA PHE A 9 30.51 11.86 7.29
C PHE A 9 30.90 10.58 8.02
N ASP A 10 31.03 9.49 7.28
CA ASP A 10 31.54 8.24 7.82
C ASP A 10 33.08 8.24 7.78
N GLN A 11 33.68 8.23 8.97
CA GLN A 11 35.13 8.27 9.16
C GLN A 11 35.82 6.97 8.69
N HIS A 12 35.11 5.85 8.66
CA HIS A 12 35.71 4.57 8.24
C HIS A 12 35.79 4.44 6.73
N SER A 13 34.68 4.72 6.03
CA SER A 13 34.68 4.70 4.57
C SER A 13 35.23 5.98 3.93
N MET A 14 35.45 7.03 4.74
CA MET A 14 35.83 8.39 4.29
C MET A 14 34.85 8.95 3.25
N LYS A 15 33.55 8.64 3.41
CA LYS A 15 32.48 9.06 2.48
C LYS A 15 31.40 9.84 3.20
N PHE A 16 30.83 10.80 2.49
CA PHE A 16 29.58 11.44 2.90
C PHE A 16 28.38 10.58 2.52
N SER A 17 27.46 10.41 3.46
CA SER A 17 26.19 9.69 3.31
C SER A 17 25.01 10.65 3.51
N GLY A 18 23.83 10.28 3.02
CA GLY A 18 22.60 11.08 3.15
C GLY A 18 22.14 11.79 1.87
N PHE A 19 22.83 11.54 0.76
CA PHE A 19 22.41 11.97 -0.57
C PHE A 19 21.49 10.93 -1.23
N VAL A 20 20.80 11.35 -2.30
CA VAL A 20 20.01 10.45 -3.14
C VAL A 20 20.94 9.42 -3.78
N ASP A 21 20.59 8.14 -3.61
CA ASP A 21 21.31 7.00 -4.16
C ASP A 21 20.31 5.91 -4.58
N LEU A 22 20.05 5.86 -5.88
CA LEU A 22 19.29 4.82 -6.58
C LEU A 22 20.24 3.93 -7.42
N GLY A 23 21.52 3.84 -7.03
CA GLY A 23 22.57 3.16 -7.77
C GLY A 23 22.79 3.78 -9.15
N GLN A 24 23.00 2.92 -10.16
CA GLN A 24 23.18 3.31 -11.56
C GLN A 24 21.97 4.04 -12.17
N HIS A 25 20.81 3.98 -11.53
CA HIS A 25 19.58 4.62 -11.99
C HIS A 25 19.32 5.98 -11.33
N THR A 26 20.31 6.52 -10.61
CA THR A 26 20.21 7.84 -9.99
C THR A 26 20.17 8.94 -11.04
N PRO A 27 19.10 9.75 -11.13
CA PRO A 27 19.04 10.89 -12.04
C PRO A 27 20.12 11.93 -11.73
N GLU A 28 20.75 12.50 -12.77
CA GLU A 28 21.84 13.48 -12.62
C GLU A 28 21.42 14.71 -11.81
N ASP A 29 20.17 15.15 -11.94
CA ASP A 29 19.62 16.30 -11.21
C ASP A 29 19.41 16.04 -9.71
N LEU A 30 19.56 14.80 -9.26
CA LEU A 30 19.35 14.37 -7.88
C LEU A 30 20.62 13.94 -7.14
N LYS A 31 21.73 13.62 -7.84
CA LYS A 31 22.94 13.04 -7.21
C LYS A 31 23.50 13.84 -6.03
N ASN A 32 23.45 15.16 -6.09
CA ASN A 32 23.98 16.04 -5.03
C ASN A 32 22.90 16.56 -4.06
N LYS A 33 21.69 16.01 -4.13
CA LYS A 33 20.59 16.42 -3.24
C LYS A 33 20.49 15.48 -2.06
N THR A 34 20.14 16.04 -0.90
CA THR A 34 19.78 15.26 0.29
C THR A 34 18.56 14.40 0.00
N ALA A 35 18.60 13.17 0.53
CA ALA A 35 17.48 12.24 0.50
C ALA A 35 16.57 12.45 1.71
N ASP A 36 15.26 12.33 1.49
CA ASP A 36 14.21 12.45 2.51
C ASP A 36 13.31 11.20 2.57
N HIS A 37 13.58 10.20 1.71
CA HIS A 37 12.86 8.94 1.69
C HIS A 37 13.82 7.75 1.49
N ALA A 38 13.46 6.61 2.10
CA ALA A 38 14.01 5.30 1.79
C ALA A 38 13.02 4.47 0.97
N LEU A 39 13.50 3.89 -0.12
CA LEU A 39 12.86 2.83 -0.88
C LEU A 39 13.47 1.49 -0.45
N VAL A 40 12.63 0.53 -0.07
CA VAL A 40 13.08 -0.79 0.40
C VAL A 40 12.37 -1.86 -0.40
N PHE A 41 13.14 -2.76 -1.01
CA PHE A 41 12.62 -4.02 -1.55
C PHE A 41 12.75 -5.10 -0.49
N LYS A 42 11.67 -5.84 -0.27
CA LYS A 42 11.64 -6.96 0.66
C LYS A 42 11.11 -8.20 -0.06
N PHE A 43 11.65 -9.34 0.31
CA PHE A 43 11.16 -10.65 -0.09
C PHE A 43 10.34 -11.28 1.03
N VAL A 44 9.22 -11.88 0.65
CA VAL A 44 8.36 -12.68 1.54
C VAL A 44 8.02 -13.95 0.78
N PRO A 45 8.40 -15.14 1.27
CA PRO A 45 8.08 -16.40 0.61
C PRO A 45 6.60 -16.76 0.81
N PHE A 46 6.00 -17.46 -0.16
CA PHE A 46 4.67 -18.06 0.04
C PHE A 46 4.67 -19.17 1.10
N ARG A 47 5.78 -19.92 1.17
CA ARG A 47 5.97 -21.01 2.13
C ARG A 47 7.08 -20.63 3.11
N GLY A 48 6.71 -20.56 4.39
CA GLY A 48 7.60 -20.15 5.46
C GLY A 48 7.21 -18.80 6.05
N ARG A 49 7.75 -18.49 7.23
CA ARG A 49 7.42 -17.28 7.97
C ARG A 49 8.68 -16.46 8.24
N TRP A 50 9.29 -15.98 7.16
CA TRP A 50 10.46 -15.12 7.23
C TRP A 50 10.37 -14.00 6.21
N VAL A 51 11.18 -12.96 6.40
CA VAL A 51 11.28 -11.79 5.51
C VAL A 51 12.74 -11.44 5.36
N GLN A 52 13.14 -11.03 4.17
CA GLN A 52 14.49 -10.54 3.91
C GLN A 52 14.44 -9.21 3.17
N ALA A 53 15.24 -8.25 3.62
CA ALA A 53 15.47 -7.03 2.86
C ALA A 53 16.41 -7.35 1.69
N LEU A 54 15.99 -7.02 0.47
CA LEU A 54 16.75 -7.27 -0.76
C LEU A 54 17.61 -6.06 -1.14
N GLY A 55 17.10 -4.85 -0.89
CA GLY A 55 17.80 -3.63 -1.21
C GLY A 55 17.17 -2.43 -0.51
N CYS A 56 18.01 -1.45 -0.19
CA CYS A 56 17.60 -0.18 0.39
C CYS A 56 18.25 0.94 -0.42
N PHE A 57 17.43 1.87 -0.90
CA PHE A 57 17.84 2.98 -1.74
C PHE A 57 17.35 4.29 -1.14
N LEU A 58 18.15 5.34 -1.29
CA LEU A 58 17.82 6.67 -0.82
C LEU A 58 17.25 7.50 -1.96
N SER A 59 16.06 8.06 -1.76
CA SER A 59 15.39 8.92 -2.76
C SER A 59 15.05 10.28 -2.17
N ARG A 60 14.90 11.27 -3.06
CA ARG A 60 14.28 12.55 -2.72
C ARG A 60 12.86 12.57 -3.27
N ASN A 61 11.90 12.82 -2.40
CA ASN A 61 10.49 12.52 -2.60
C ASN A 61 10.27 11.04 -2.96
N ALA A 62 9.07 10.74 -3.46
CA ALA A 62 8.78 9.44 -4.05
C ALA A 62 9.64 9.18 -5.30
N CYS A 63 10.20 7.96 -5.38
CA CYS A 63 10.94 7.52 -6.55
C CYS A 63 10.02 7.52 -7.79
N LYS A 64 10.48 8.14 -8.89
CA LYS A 64 9.72 8.18 -10.15
C LYS A 64 9.55 6.76 -10.71
N SER A 65 8.48 6.55 -11.47
CA SER A 65 8.10 5.24 -11.99
C SER A 65 9.18 4.56 -12.83
N GLU A 66 9.93 5.30 -13.65
CA GLU A 66 10.94 4.70 -14.54
C GLU A 66 12.19 4.19 -13.79
N PRO A 67 12.87 4.98 -12.92
CA PRO A 67 13.93 4.43 -12.07
C PRO A 67 13.45 3.29 -11.16
N LEU A 68 12.23 3.40 -10.61
CA LEU A 68 11.65 2.37 -9.76
C LEU A 68 11.43 1.04 -10.52
N HIS A 69 10.94 1.12 -11.76
CA HIS A 69 10.78 -0.03 -12.64
C HIS A 69 12.12 -0.71 -12.94
N LYS A 70 13.17 0.06 -13.24
CA LYS A 70 14.52 -0.48 -13.51
C LYS A 70 15.10 -1.20 -12.28
N LEU A 71 15.01 -0.58 -11.11
CA LEU A 71 15.43 -1.18 -9.85
C LEU A 71 14.65 -2.47 -9.53
N LEU A 72 13.34 -2.48 -9.79
CA LEU A 72 12.51 -3.67 -9.57
C LEU A 72 12.92 -4.81 -10.52
N LEU A 73 13.14 -4.53 -11.80
CA LEU A 73 13.60 -5.52 -12.77
C LEU A 73 14.96 -6.12 -12.37
N GLU A 74 15.91 -5.27 -11.99
CA GLU A 74 17.23 -5.72 -11.53
C GLU A 74 17.09 -6.61 -10.28
N CYS A 75 16.25 -6.21 -9.33
CA CYS A 75 15.97 -6.99 -8.14
C CYS A 75 15.39 -8.37 -8.47
N ILE A 76 14.42 -8.47 -9.39
CA ILE A 76 13.82 -9.74 -9.81
C ILE A 76 14.87 -10.65 -10.46
N VAL A 77 15.66 -10.10 -11.39
CA VAL A 77 16.69 -10.87 -12.13
C VAL A 77 17.78 -11.39 -11.18
N LEU A 78 18.23 -10.57 -10.22
CA LEU A 78 19.22 -11.00 -9.23
C LEU A 78 18.70 -12.10 -8.30
N MET A 79 17.44 -12.00 -7.87
CA MET A 79 16.81 -13.02 -7.03
C MET A 79 16.66 -14.35 -7.76
N GLU A 80 16.16 -14.33 -8.99
CA GLU A 80 16.00 -15.52 -9.82
C GLU A 80 17.35 -16.19 -10.13
N ASN A 81 18.39 -15.40 -10.43
CA ASN A 81 19.74 -15.92 -10.58
C ASN A 81 20.31 -16.58 -9.31
N SER A 82 19.83 -16.19 -8.13
CA SER A 82 20.20 -16.84 -6.86
C SER A 82 19.42 -18.13 -6.57
N GLY A 83 18.49 -18.51 -7.46
CA GLY A 83 17.62 -19.68 -7.29
C GLY A 83 16.32 -19.40 -6.54
N ILE A 84 15.96 -18.13 -6.32
CA ILE A 84 14.70 -17.74 -5.66
C ILE A 84 13.68 -17.34 -6.73
N CYS A 85 12.60 -18.09 -6.83
CA CYS A 85 11.51 -17.80 -7.77
C CYS A 85 10.64 -16.64 -7.26
N ILE A 86 10.43 -15.63 -8.11
CA ILE A 86 9.60 -14.46 -7.85
C ILE A 86 8.32 -14.54 -8.69
N ASP A 87 7.22 -14.99 -8.09
CA ASP A 87 5.96 -15.10 -8.84
C ASP A 87 5.14 -13.80 -8.83
N ALA A 88 5.31 -12.94 -7.81
CA ALA A 88 4.47 -11.76 -7.65
C ALA A 88 5.21 -10.56 -7.05
N VAL A 89 4.77 -9.36 -7.45
CA VAL A 89 5.19 -8.08 -6.87
C VAL A 89 4.00 -7.42 -6.17
N VAL A 90 4.18 -7.07 -4.90
CA VAL A 90 3.16 -6.34 -4.12
C VAL A 90 3.57 -4.87 -3.98
N MET A 91 2.69 -3.96 -4.40
CA MET A 91 2.91 -2.51 -4.29
C MET A 91 1.65 -1.80 -3.77
N ASP A 92 1.82 -0.65 -3.11
CA ASP A 92 0.69 0.20 -2.77
C ASP A 92 0.10 0.89 -4.02
N GLY A 93 -1.06 1.52 -3.84
CA GLY A 93 -1.74 2.23 -4.92
C GLY A 93 -1.23 3.63 -5.24
N ALA A 94 0.00 4.01 -4.85
CA ALA A 94 0.54 5.34 -5.14
C ALA A 94 0.76 5.56 -6.65
N SER A 95 0.77 6.82 -7.09
CA SER A 95 0.81 7.19 -8.51
C SER A 95 2.04 6.68 -9.25
N TRP A 96 3.22 6.71 -8.61
CA TRP A 96 4.46 6.18 -9.18
C TRP A 96 4.45 4.64 -9.28
N ASN A 97 3.87 3.94 -8.31
CA ASN A 97 3.70 2.48 -8.35
C ASN A 97 2.73 2.06 -9.46
N ARG A 98 1.61 2.76 -9.62
CA ARG A 98 0.71 2.57 -10.77
C ARG A 98 1.40 2.89 -12.10
N GLY A 99 2.35 3.84 -12.09
CA GLY A 99 3.19 4.10 -13.25
C GLY A 99 4.06 2.90 -13.63
N VAL A 100 4.65 2.20 -12.65
CA VAL A 100 5.39 0.96 -12.87
C VAL A 100 4.48 -0.12 -13.48
N TRP A 101 3.26 -0.28 -12.96
CA TRP A 101 2.28 -1.22 -13.50
C TRP A 101 1.99 -0.96 -14.99
N LYS A 102 1.79 0.32 -15.36
CA LYS A 102 1.59 0.70 -16.77
C LYS A 102 2.79 0.35 -17.65
N ILE A 103 4.03 0.52 -17.14
CA ILE A 103 5.24 0.14 -17.88
C ILE A 103 5.27 -1.37 -18.14
N PHE A 104 4.80 -2.19 -17.18
CA PHE A 104 4.62 -3.63 -17.35
C PHE A 104 3.39 -4.03 -18.20
N GLY A 105 2.63 -3.06 -18.72
CA GLY A 105 1.41 -3.33 -19.49
C GLY A 105 0.23 -3.82 -18.65
N ILE A 106 0.22 -3.51 -17.35
CA ILE A 106 -0.86 -3.89 -16.43
C ILE A 106 -1.98 -2.86 -16.46
N ASP A 107 -3.21 -3.35 -16.59
CA ASP A 107 -4.44 -2.57 -16.61
C ASP A 107 -5.59 -3.36 -15.99
N ASP A 108 -6.82 -2.87 -16.12
CA ASP A 108 -8.02 -3.49 -15.52
C ASP A 108 -8.33 -4.89 -16.10
N LYS A 109 -7.76 -5.23 -17.27
CA LYS A 109 -7.94 -6.53 -17.94
C LYS A 109 -6.72 -7.43 -17.78
N ASN A 110 -5.54 -6.85 -17.65
CA ASN A 110 -4.25 -7.54 -17.58
C ASN A 110 -3.63 -7.36 -16.19
N ILE A 111 -3.76 -8.37 -15.33
CA ILE A 111 -3.22 -8.34 -13.95
C ILE A 111 -1.83 -8.99 -13.80
N SER A 112 -1.24 -9.44 -14.92
CA SER A 112 0.11 -10.03 -14.96
C SER A 112 0.77 -9.79 -16.31
N CYS A 113 2.10 -9.83 -16.33
CA CYS A 113 2.92 -9.71 -17.53
C CYS A 113 3.78 -10.98 -17.74
N GLU A 114 4.45 -11.06 -18.89
CA GLU A 114 5.52 -12.05 -19.11
C GLU A 114 6.61 -11.88 -18.05
N HIS A 115 7.10 -12.99 -17.49
CA HIS A 115 8.10 -12.93 -16.43
C HIS A 115 9.48 -12.57 -17.02
N PRO A 116 10.17 -11.53 -16.48
CA PRO A 116 11.36 -10.95 -17.12
C PRO A 116 12.58 -11.88 -17.16
N TYR A 117 12.60 -12.91 -16.30
CA TYR A 117 13.66 -13.91 -16.26
C TYR A 117 13.34 -15.20 -17.05
N ASP A 118 12.06 -15.58 -17.12
CA ASP A 118 11.62 -16.88 -17.62
C ASP A 118 10.29 -16.72 -18.36
N ARG A 119 10.34 -16.72 -19.69
CA ARG A 119 9.17 -16.45 -20.55
C ARG A 119 8.05 -17.47 -20.41
N SER A 120 8.32 -18.64 -19.82
CA SER A 120 7.29 -19.66 -19.57
C SER A 120 6.41 -19.34 -18.36
N ARG A 121 6.85 -18.42 -17.49
CA ARG A 121 6.14 -17.98 -16.29
C ARG A 121 5.53 -16.59 -16.48
N ARG A 122 4.62 -16.27 -15.56
CA ARG A 122 3.99 -14.96 -15.47
C ARG A 122 4.41 -14.27 -14.18
N LEU A 123 4.60 -12.96 -14.24
CA LEU A 123 4.80 -12.11 -13.08
C LEU A 123 3.49 -11.41 -12.72
N TRP A 124 2.99 -11.65 -11.51
CA TRP A 124 1.71 -11.12 -11.05
C TRP A 124 1.89 -9.79 -10.30
N MET A 125 1.11 -8.77 -10.64
CA MET A 125 1.11 -7.50 -9.91
C MET A 125 -0.06 -7.47 -8.94
N ILE A 126 0.25 -7.27 -7.66
CA ILE A 126 -0.74 -7.32 -6.57
C ILE A 126 -0.75 -5.98 -5.85
N SER A 127 -1.95 -5.43 -5.62
CA SER A 127 -2.10 -4.27 -4.76
C SER A 127 -2.03 -4.67 -3.29
N ASP A 128 -1.44 -3.82 -2.45
CA ASP A 128 -1.55 -3.97 -1.00
C ASP A 128 -3.02 -3.88 -0.55
N PHE A 129 -3.58 -5.05 -0.22
CA PHE A 129 -4.97 -5.21 0.21
C PHE A 129 -5.34 -4.33 1.42
N ASN A 130 -4.43 -4.16 2.38
CA ASN A 130 -4.70 -3.34 3.55
C ASN A 130 -4.83 -1.87 3.18
N HIS A 131 -4.06 -1.41 2.20
CA HIS A 131 -4.21 -0.06 1.66
C HIS A 131 -5.52 0.09 0.88
N LEU A 132 -5.94 -0.92 0.10
CA LEU A 132 -7.23 -0.91 -0.56
C LEU A 132 -8.41 -0.77 0.42
N LEU A 133 -8.40 -1.53 1.53
CA LEU A 133 -9.43 -1.41 2.56
C LEU A 133 -9.49 -0.01 3.19
N LYS A 134 -8.32 0.59 3.46
CA LYS A 134 -8.26 1.97 3.98
C LYS A 134 -8.78 2.98 2.97
N CYS A 135 -8.41 2.85 1.69
CA CYS A 135 -8.92 3.71 0.62
C CYS A 135 -10.43 3.56 0.45
N PHE A 136 -10.94 2.34 0.46
CA PHE A 136 -12.38 2.05 0.42
C PHE A 136 -13.09 2.73 1.60
N ARG A 137 -12.65 2.49 2.84
CA ARG A 137 -13.20 3.15 4.03
C ARG A 137 -13.18 4.69 3.89
N THR A 138 -12.05 5.28 3.50
CA THR A 138 -11.95 6.73 3.33
C THR A 138 -12.94 7.24 2.28
N SER A 139 -13.11 6.52 1.18
CA SER A 139 -14.08 6.85 0.13
C SER A 139 -15.52 6.73 0.64
N THR A 140 -15.86 5.67 1.40
CA THR A 140 -17.19 5.43 1.98
C THR A 140 -17.59 6.48 3.01
N LEU A 141 -16.63 7.09 3.69
CA LEU A 141 -16.86 8.07 4.74
C LEU A 141 -16.71 9.52 4.27
N ASP A 142 -16.34 9.73 3.01
CA ASP A 142 -16.20 11.05 2.39
C ASP A 142 -17.58 11.70 2.24
N ASP A 143 -17.76 12.85 2.87
CA ASP A 143 -19.03 13.58 2.87
C ASP A 143 -19.41 14.08 1.45
N ASN A 144 -18.46 14.11 0.51
CA ASN A 144 -18.69 14.43 -0.89
C ASN A 144 -19.15 13.21 -1.72
N LEU A 145 -18.72 12.00 -1.34
CA LEU A 145 -19.14 10.73 -1.96
C LEU A 145 -20.28 10.15 -1.12
N GLN A 146 -21.44 10.81 -1.17
CA GLN A 146 -22.58 10.51 -0.29
C GLN A 146 -23.16 9.09 -0.48
N GLU A 147 -22.85 8.42 -1.58
CA GLU A 147 -23.38 7.10 -1.91
C GLU A 147 -22.49 6.26 -2.81
N PHE A 148 -22.47 4.95 -2.55
CA PHE A 148 -21.92 3.93 -3.44
C PHE A 148 -23.07 3.11 -3.99
N GLN A 149 -23.17 3.06 -5.31
CA GLN A 149 -24.09 2.18 -6.01
C GLN A 149 -23.47 0.79 -6.08
N THR A 150 -24.20 -0.22 -5.62
CA THR A 150 -23.85 -1.63 -5.77
C THR A 150 -24.97 -2.34 -6.53
N PRO A 151 -24.72 -3.52 -7.12
CA PRO A 151 -25.77 -4.31 -7.76
C PRO A 151 -26.97 -4.64 -6.86
N TYR A 152 -26.79 -4.53 -5.54
CA TYR A 152 -27.76 -4.90 -4.53
C TYR A 152 -28.37 -3.71 -3.78
N GLY A 153 -27.97 -2.48 -4.11
CA GLY A 153 -28.50 -1.27 -3.48
C GLY A 153 -27.45 -0.22 -3.16
N ILE A 154 -27.88 0.78 -2.41
CA ILE A 154 -27.11 1.99 -2.16
C ILE A 154 -26.48 1.94 -0.77
N VAL A 155 -25.18 2.22 -0.70
CA VAL A 155 -24.42 2.28 0.54
C VAL A 155 -24.12 3.72 0.87
N LYS A 156 -24.58 4.18 2.03
CA LYS A 156 -24.39 5.54 2.53
C LYS A 156 -23.84 5.54 3.95
N LYS A 157 -22.96 6.48 4.25
CA LYS A 157 -22.40 6.72 5.60
C LYS A 157 -23.47 6.78 6.69
N LYS A 158 -24.63 7.37 6.38
CA LYS A 158 -25.78 7.50 7.30
C LYS A 158 -26.26 6.17 7.90
N HIS A 159 -26.05 5.03 7.21
CA HIS A 159 -26.46 3.74 7.75
C HIS A 159 -25.65 3.34 8.98
N TRP A 160 -24.34 3.62 8.98
CA TRP A 160 -23.52 3.41 10.16
C TRP A 160 -23.78 4.44 11.26
N GLU A 161 -24.10 5.68 10.90
CA GLU A 161 -24.46 6.72 11.88
C GLU A 161 -25.76 6.35 12.60
N ALA A 162 -26.78 5.92 11.86
CA ALA A 162 -28.03 5.42 12.42
C ALA A 162 -27.80 4.21 13.33
N LEU A 163 -26.98 3.23 12.92
CA LEU A 163 -26.66 2.07 13.77
C LEU A 163 -25.99 2.48 15.08
N LEU A 164 -25.02 3.40 15.03
CA LEU A 164 -24.37 3.91 16.25
C LEU A 164 -25.37 4.57 17.20
N GLU A 165 -26.29 5.37 16.67
CA GLU A 165 -27.31 6.07 17.44
C GLU A 165 -28.32 5.10 18.06
N GLU A 166 -28.85 4.15 17.29
CA GLU A 166 -29.82 3.15 17.77
C GLU A 166 -29.26 2.21 18.83
N GLU A 167 -27.98 1.83 18.71
CA GLU A 167 -27.32 1.02 19.74
C GLU A 167 -26.97 1.82 21.00
N ASN A 168 -27.35 3.11 21.06
CA ASN A 168 -27.07 4.02 22.17
C ASN A 168 -25.60 3.91 22.60
N TYR A 169 -24.67 4.12 21.66
CA TYR A 169 -23.26 3.77 21.82
C TYR A 169 -22.57 4.34 23.09
N ARG A 170 -23.15 5.39 23.69
CA ARG A 170 -22.66 6.06 24.90
C ARG A 170 -22.94 5.28 26.19
N GLN A 171 -23.87 4.32 26.15
CA GLN A 171 -24.23 3.51 27.30
C GLN A 171 -23.54 2.14 27.28
N PRO A 172 -23.29 1.54 28.45
CA PRO A 172 -22.86 0.15 28.58
C PRO A 172 -24.08 -0.77 28.44
N ASN A 173 -24.48 -1.06 27.21
CA ASN A 173 -25.52 -2.03 26.85
C ASN A 173 -24.95 -3.13 25.94
N MET A 174 -25.71 -4.22 25.77
CA MET A 174 -25.39 -5.27 24.80
C MET A 174 -25.68 -4.76 23.39
N LYS A 175 -24.67 -4.83 22.51
CA LYS A 175 -24.69 -4.28 21.15
C LYS A 175 -24.42 -5.39 20.14
N ILE A 176 -25.14 -5.40 19.04
CA ILE A 176 -24.88 -6.25 17.87
C ILE A 176 -23.58 -5.77 17.20
N ALA A 177 -23.43 -4.47 17.00
CA ALA A 177 -22.24 -3.85 16.43
C ALA A 177 -21.27 -3.34 17.50
N TYR A 178 -20.96 -4.17 18.51
CA TYR A 178 -20.15 -3.78 19.68
C TYR A 178 -18.75 -3.20 19.40
N LYS A 179 -18.15 -3.46 18.22
CA LYS A 179 -16.87 -2.84 17.83
C LYS A 179 -17.05 -1.50 17.14
N LEU A 180 -18.24 -1.17 16.64
CA LEU A 180 -18.49 0.08 15.94
C LEU A 180 -18.44 1.23 16.95
N THR A 181 -17.62 2.23 16.64
CA THR A 181 -17.43 3.41 17.48
C THR A 181 -17.37 4.66 16.61
N PRO A 182 -17.55 5.86 17.17
CA PRO A 182 -17.38 7.11 16.41
C PRO A 182 -16.03 7.23 15.69
N ALA A 183 -14.97 6.59 16.21
CA ALA A 183 -13.65 6.59 15.58
C ALA A 183 -13.60 5.81 14.26
N HIS A 184 -14.57 4.92 14.01
CA HIS A 184 -14.70 4.22 12.73
C HIS A 184 -15.19 5.15 11.62
N LEU A 185 -16.12 6.06 11.95
CA LEU A 185 -16.75 6.96 10.97
C LEU A 185 -16.03 8.31 10.84
N LYS A 186 -15.35 8.75 11.90
CA LYS A 186 -14.56 9.99 11.93
C LYS A 186 -13.16 9.73 12.53
N PRO A 187 -12.31 8.94 11.86
CA PRO A 187 -10.96 8.67 12.33
C PRO A 187 -10.11 9.96 12.35
N LYS A 188 -9.37 10.21 13.44
CA LYS A 188 -8.51 11.40 13.60
C LYS A 188 -7.02 11.02 13.58
N GLY A 189 -6.20 11.85 12.93
CA GLY A 189 -4.74 11.70 12.91
C GLY A 189 -4.30 10.29 12.52
N PHE A 190 -3.53 9.63 13.38
CA PHE A 190 -3.01 8.27 13.17
C PHE A 190 -4.10 7.19 13.03
N GLN A 191 -5.34 7.43 13.49
CA GLN A 191 -6.45 6.47 13.33
C GLN A 191 -6.82 6.23 11.86
N THR A 192 -6.55 7.21 10.98
CA THR A 192 -6.75 7.05 9.53
C THR A 192 -5.90 5.92 8.96
N MET A 193 -4.73 5.66 9.55
CA MET A 193 -3.80 4.62 9.15
C MET A 193 -4.05 3.27 9.84
N ASN A 194 -4.99 3.21 10.79
CA ASN A 194 -5.34 2.00 11.53
C ASN A 194 -6.15 1.04 10.62
N VAL A 195 -5.52 -0.05 10.21
CA VAL A 195 -6.12 -1.08 9.36
C VAL A 195 -7.28 -1.80 10.07
N PRO A 196 -7.16 -2.27 11.33
CA PRO A 196 -8.28 -2.83 12.06
C PRO A 196 -9.57 -1.99 12.03
N LEU A 197 -9.47 -0.66 12.21
CA LEU A 197 -10.64 0.22 12.12
C LEU A 197 -11.26 0.20 10.72
N ALA A 198 -10.44 0.21 9.66
CA ALA A 198 -10.94 0.12 8.29
C ALA A 198 -11.59 -1.23 7.97
N THR A 199 -10.98 -2.33 8.40
CA THR A 199 -11.54 -3.67 8.25
C THR A 199 -12.88 -3.80 8.97
N GLN A 200 -12.98 -3.26 10.20
CA GLN A 200 -14.19 -3.35 11.00
C GLN A 200 -15.39 -2.64 10.34
N VAL A 201 -15.19 -1.45 9.76
CA VAL A 201 -16.22 -0.77 8.94
C VAL A 201 -16.76 -1.68 7.84
N CYS A 202 -15.88 -2.41 7.16
CA CYS A 202 -16.25 -3.31 6.07
C CYS A 202 -17.00 -4.55 6.56
N THR A 203 -16.67 -5.11 7.74
CA THR A 203 -17.45 -6.22 8.32
C THR A 203 -18.86 -5.82 8.74
N PHE A 204 -19.07 -4.59 9.22
CA PHE A 204 -20.43 -4.14 9.55
C PHE A 204 -21.33 -4.00 8.33
N PHE A 205 -20.73 -3.80 7.15
CA PHE A 205 -21.45 -3.81 5.89
C PHE A 205 -22.08 -5.18 5.60
N GLN A 206 -21.38 -6.29 5.89
CA GLN A 206 -21.92 -7.64 5.70
C GLN A 206 -23.10 -7.95 6.62
N VAL A 207 -23.12 -7.40 7.84
CA VAL A 207 -24.21 -7.64 8.81
C VAL A 207 -25.51 -6.98 8.35
N TYR A 208 -25.45 -5.76 7.78
CA TYR A 208 -26.63 -5.07 7.28
C TYR A 208 -27.22 -5.70 6.01
N PHE A 209 -26.38 -6.31 5.16
CA PHE A 209 -26.86 -6.98 3.96
C PHE A 209 -27.75 -8.20 4.26
N PHE A 210 -27.53 -8.86 5.40
CA PHE A 210 -28.32 -10.01 5.83
C PHE A 210 -29.61 -9.64 6.59
N CYS A 211 -29.82 -8.37 6.95
CA CYS A 211 -30.99 -7.94 7.71
C CYS A 211 -32.02 -7.15 6.88
N ILE A 212 -31.81 -7.00 5.57
CA ILE A 212 -32.73 -6.30 4.65
C ILE A 212 -33.42 -7.27 3.66
N GLU A 213 -33.21 -8.58 3.81
CA GLU A 213 -34.11 -9.62 3.25
C GLU A 213 -35.10 -10.08 4.32
#